data_AF-A0A842VPZ2-F1
#
_entry.id   AF-A0A842VPZ2-F1
#
_cell.length_a   1.000
_cell.length_b   1.000
_cell.length_c   1.000
_cell.angle_alpha   90.00
_cell.angle_beta   90.00
_cell.angle_gamma   90.00
#
_symmetry.space_group_name_H-M   'P 1'
#
loop_
_entity.id
_entity.type
_entity.pdbx_description
1 polymer ?
#
loop_
_entity_poly.entity_id
_entity_poly.type
_entity_poly.pdbx_seq_one_letter_code
_entity_poly.pdbx_strand_id
1 'polypeptide(L)'
;MKRINLIKYTSLFASLITILTAIAVIYLERTNFISQIRNLIFSENKTVVDTTAIHDTTAIAIPDSITSKLNVIKNFYPSGYIGDASLEKYVQINNYYNIKPYSEPSCVQVVYNRGSMGWAGIYWQTNANNWGDNPGIDLSNKGYNKISFWVKGEKGGEVVEFKAGGITGKKYKDSFSVSTGRIVLSNKWQKYIIPIKNKNLSNVIGAFCWISTSIQNPAGLTFYLDDVFYEY
;
A
#
# COMPACT_ATOMS: atom_id res chain seq x y z
N MET A 1 -32.75 -46.74 -33.75
CA MET A 1 -31.31 -46.99 -33.61
C MET A 1 -30.61 -45.66 -33.23
N LYS A 2 -30.57 -45.30 -31.92
CA LYS A 2 -29.89 -44.09 -31.40
C LYS A 2 -28.52 -44.48 -30.87
N ARG A 3 -27.49 -44.44 -31.73
CA ARG A 3 -26.06 -44.59 -31.34
C ARG A 3 -25.30 -43.36 -31.81
N ILE A 4 -25.67 -42.20 -31.30
CA ILE A 4 -24.91 -40.96 -31.52
C ILE A 4 -24.84 -40.25 -30.16
N ASN A 5 -23.61 -39.88 -29.75
CA ASN A 5 -23.26 -39.03 -28.60
C ASN A 5 -22.76 -39.64 -27.28
N LEU A 6 -22.40 -40.93 -27.17
CA LEU A 6 -21.65 -41.36 -25.97
C LEU A 6 -20.15 -41.01 -26.06
N ILE A 7 -19.55 -41.13 -27.25
CA ILE A 7 -18.10 -40.99 -27.47
C ILE A 7 -17.61 -39.52 -27.45
N LYS A 8 -18.44 -38.56 -27.87
CA LYS A 8 -18.07 -37.13 -27.81
C LYS A 8 -18.12 -36.56 -26.40
N TYR A 9 -19.07 -37.01 -25.59
CA TYR A 9 -19.17 -36.60 -24.19
C TYR A 9 -18.00 -37.16 -23.38
N THR A 10 -17.61 -38.43 -23.57
CA THR A 10 -16.43 -38.99 -22.88
C THR A 10 -15.13 -38.24 -23.23
N SER A 11 -14.97 -37.80 -24.48
CA SER A 11 -13.81 -36.99 -24.92
C SER A 11 -13.77 -35.58 -24.30
N LEU A 12 -14.91 -34.90 -24.22
CA LEU A 12 -15.03 -33.58 -23.58
C LEU A 12 -14.81 -33.67 -22.06
N PHE A 13 -15.35 -34.69 -21.40
CA PHE A 13 -15.15 -34.93 -19.98
C PHE A 13 -13.67 -35.27 -19.66
N ALA A 14 -13.01 -36.08 -20.48
CA ALA A 14 -11.58 -36.39 -20.31
C ALA A 14 -10.70 -35.12 -20.44
N SER A 15 -11.04 -34.24 -21.38
CA SER A 15 -10.34 -32.98 -21.59
C SER A 15 -10.52 -32.01 -20.41
N LEU A 16 -11.74 -31.92 -19.86
CA LEU A 16 -12.02 -31.07 -18.69
C LEU A 16 -11.30 -31.58 -17.43
N ILE A 17 -11.25 -32.90 -17.22
CA ILE A 17 -10.52 -33.51 -16.10
C ILE A 17 -9.03 -33.18 -16.20
N THR A 18 -8.46 -33.24 -17.41
CA THR A 18 -7.03 -32.94 -17.63
C THR A 18 -6.69 -31.47 -17.37
N ILE A 19 -7.60 -30.55 -17.70
CA ILE A 19 -7.42 -29.12 -17.40
C ILE A 19 -7.51 -28.87 -15.89
N LEU A 20 -8.47 -29.50 -15.21
CA LEU A 20 -8.63 -29.35 -13.76
C LEU A 20 -7.43 -29.94 -12.99
N THR A 21 -6.88 -31.08 -13.42
CA THR A 21 -5.66 -31.63 -12.82
C THR A 21 -4.46 -30.73 -13.05
N ALA A 22 -4.31 -30.13 -14.24
CA ALA A 22 -3.23 -29.17 -14.50
C ALA A 22 -3.33 -27.92 -13.61
N ILE A 23 -4.53 -27.36 -13.43
CA ILE A 23 -4.74 -26.21 -12.52
C ILE A 23 -4.42 -26.58 -11.07
N ALA A 24 -4.82 -27.77 -10.62
CA ALA A 24 -4.51 -28.25 -9.27
C ALA A 24 -3.00 -28.41 -9.05
N VAL A 25 -2.27 -28.95 -10.04
CA VAL A 25 -0.80 -29.07 -10.00
C VAL A 25 -0.13 -27.70 -9.90
N ILE A 26 -0.55 -26.72 -10.73
CA ILE A 26 -0.02 -25.35 -10.67
C ILE A 26 -0.28 -24.71 -9.30
N TYR A 27 -1.45 -24.94 -8.71
CA TYR A 27 -1.79 -24.43 -7.39
C TYR A 27 -0.90 -25.06 -6.29
N LEU A 28 -0.70 -26.38 -6.36
CA LEU A 28 0.18 -27.13 -5.45
C LEU A 28 1.65 -26.66 -5.56
N GLU A 29 2.16 -26.51 -6.77
CA GLU A 29 3.52 -25.98 -7.02
C GLU A 29 3.69 -24.57 -6.46
N ARG A 30 2.69 -23.69 -6.66
CA ARG A 30 2.69 -22.34 -6.08
C ARG A 30 2.70 -22.37 -4.55
N THR A 31 1.91 -23.24 -3.92
CA THR A 31 1.91 -23.38 -2.45
C THR A 31 3.23 -23.92 -1.91
N ASN A 32 3.86 -24.87 -2.61
CA ASN A 32 5.17 -25.41 -2.25
C ASN A 32 6.26 -24.35 -2.37
N PHE A 33 6.23 -23.54 -3.42
CA PHE A 33 7.18 -22.44 -3.62
C PHE A 33 7.05 -21.38 -2.51
N ILE A 34 5.82 -21.00 -2.13
CA ILE A 34 5.59 -20.07 -1.01
C ILE A 34 6.09 -20.66 0.32
N SER A 35 5.90 -21.97 0.54
CA SER A 35 6.40 -22.66 1.74
C SER A 35 7.94 -22.69 1.79
N GLN A 36 8.60 -22.93 0.66
CA GLN A 36 10.06 -22.88 0.56
C GLN A 36 10.61 -21.48 0.83
N ILE A 37 10.01 -20.43 0.24
CA ILE A 37 10.39 -19.03 0.52
C ILE A 37 10.22 -18.71 2.00
N ARG A 38 9.09 -19.12 2.60
CA ARG A 38 8.83 -18.94 4.03
C ARG A 38 9.93 -19.62 4.86
N ASN A 39 10.28 -20.86 4.56
CA ASN A 39 11.31 -21.60 5.29
C ASN A 39 12.72 -20.99 5.12
N LEU A 40 13.05 -20.48 3.93
CA LEU A 40 14.30 -19.73 3.67
C LEU A 40 14.38 -18.48 4.56
N ILE A 41 13.32 -17.66 4.56
CA ILE A 41 13.21 -16.45 5.40
C ILE A 41 13.33 -16.79 6.89
N PHE A 42 12.73 -17.89 7.33
CA PHE A 42 12.84 -18.32 8.74
C PHE A 42 14.19 -18.99 9.07
N SER A 43 14.89 -19.58 8.09
CA SER A 43 16.20 -20.21 8.30
C SER A 43 17.34 -19.19 8.40
N GLU A 44 17.27 -18.08 7.65
CA GLU A 44 18.23 -16.98 7.76
C GLU A 44 18.18 -16.29 9.14
N ASN A 45 17.03 -16.36 9.83
CA ASN A 45 16.84 -15.81 11.17
C ASN A 45 17.24 -16.77 12.32
N LYS A 46 17.82 -17.94 12.02
CA LYS A 46 18.07 -19.01 13.02
C LYS A 46 19.54 -19.33 13.28
N THR A 47 20.49 -18.50 12.84
CA THR A 47 21.88 -18.62 13.30
C THR A 47 22.01 -18.03 14.71
N VAL A 48 22.43 -18.90 15.62
CA VAL A 48 22.33 -18.80 17.09
C VAL A 48 23.50 -18.00 17.66
N VAL A 49 23.21 -17.10 18.62
CA VAL A 49 24.21 -16.63 19.59
C VAL A 49 24.30 -17.68 20.69
N ASP A 50 25.45 -18.36 20.76
CA ASP A 50 25.82 -19.30 21.81
C ASP A 50 26.26 -18.50 23.06
N THR A 51 25.48 -18.61 24.13
CA THR A 51 25.75 -17.92 25.41
C THR A 51 26.34 -18.91 26.42
N THR A 52 27.64 -19.16 26.34
CA THR A 52 28.41 -19.60 27.52
C THR A 52 29.78 -18.93 27.54
N ALA A 53 30.06 -18.24 28.65
CA ALA A 53 31.34 -17.66 29.08
C ALA A 53 31.87 -16.41 28.35
N ILE A 54 31.51 -15.20 28.82
CA ILE A 54 32.48 -14.14 29.16
C ILE A 54 31.90 -13.27 30.28
N HIS A 55 32.48 -13.37 31.48
CA HIS A 55 32.42 -12.34 32.52
C HIS A 55 33.38 -11.23 32.09
N ASP A 56 32.89 -10.14 31.49
CA ASP A 56 33.50 -8.82 31.67
C ASP A 56 32.58 -7.71 31.15
N THR A 57 32.53 -6.63 31.93
CA THR A 57 31.72 -5.44 31.78
C THR A 57 32.02 -4.69 30.47
N THR A 58 31.18 -4.85 29.46
CA THR A 58 30.93 -3.81 28.44
C THR A 58 29.47 -3.89 28.00
N ALA A 59 28.81 -2.74 27.94
CA ALA A 59 27.42 -2.62 27.50
C ALA A 59 27.25 -3.29 26.13
N ILE A 60 26.35 -4.27 26.05
CA ILE A 60 25.83 -4.72 24.76
C ILE A 60 25.06 -3.54 24.18
N ALA A 61 25.68 -2.83 23.23
CA ALA A 61 24.95 -1.94 22.36
C ALA A 61 23.93 -2.78 21.60
N ILE A 62 22.68 -2.74 22.05
CA ILE A 62 21.55 -3.08 21.19
C ILE A 62 21.67 -2.10 20.02
N PRO A 63 21.81 -2.55 18.76
CA PRO A 63 21.71 -1.63 17.66
C PRO A 63 20.26 -1.13 17.63
N ASP A 64 20.04 -0.01 18.32
CA ASP A 64 19.06 1.00 17.95
C ASP A 64 19.39 1.43 16.51
N SER A 65 19.07 0.58 15.53
CA SER A 65 18.74 1.10 14.22
C SER A 65 17.37 1.75 14.37
N ILE A 66 17.40 2.95 14.94
CA ILE A 66 16.34 3.94 14.84
C ILE A 66 15.91 3.91 13.39
N THR A 67 14.71 3.41 13.09
CA THR A 67 14.09 3.65 11.80
C THR A 67 13.84 5.15 11.77
N SER A 68 14.81 5.90 11.24
CA SER A 68 14.77 7.36 11.12
C SER A 68 13.57 7.85 10.32
N LYS A 69 12.90 6.92 9.62
CA LYS A 69 11.73 7.13 8.80
C LYS A 69 10.69 6.03 9.04
N LEU A 70 9.42 6.40 9.13
CA LEU A 70 8.29 5.47 9.10
C LEU A 70 7.73 5.39 7.68
N ASN A 71 7.88 4.23 7.04
CA ASN A 71 7.35 3.98 5.69
C ASN A 71 5.84 3.77 5.73
N VAL A 72 5.06 4.66 5.10
CA VAL A 72 3.60 4.57 5.12
C VAL A 72 3.09 3.41 4.27
N ILE A 73 3.64 3.23 3.06
CA ILE A 73 3.20 2.19 2.11
C ILE A 73 3.35 0.78 2.74
N LYS A 74 4.41 0.56 3.53
CA LYS A 74 4.69 -0.75 4.16
C LYS A 74 3.95 -1.00 5.47
N ASN A 75 3.62 0.05 6.24
CA ASN A 75 3.12 -0.08 7.60
C ASN A 75 1.63 0.28 7.78
N PHE A 76 0.96 0.73 6.71
CA PHE A 76 -0.44 1.15 6.73
C PHE A 76 -1.23 0.51 5.59
N TYR A 77 -2.56 0.45 5.75
CA TYR A 77 -3.46 -0.24 4.82
C TYR A 77 -4.13 0.75 3.86
N PRO A 78 -3.98 0.64 2.53
CA PRO A 78 -4.71 1.45 1.56
C PRO A 78 -6.18 1.02 1.45
N SER A 79 -6.93 1.23 2.53
CA SER A 79 -8.30 0.71 2.70
C SER A 79 -9.34 1.81 2.86
N GLY A 80 -8.93 3.07 3.01
CA GLY A 80 -9.87 4.15 3.25
C GLY A 80 -10.44 4.72 1.96
N TYR A 81 -11.20 3.93 1.22
CA TYR A 81 -11.82 4.31 -0.05
C TYR A 81 -12.93 5.36 0.15
N ILE A 82 -12.82 6.50 -0.53
CA ILE A 82 -13.80 7.60 -0.50
C ILE A 82 -14.17 8.06 -1.90
N GLY A 83 -15.37 8.61 -2.04
CA GLY A 83 -15.88 9.07 -3.33
C GLY A 83 -16.12 7.90 -4.28
N ASP A 84 -15.81 8.10 -5.56
CA ASP A 84 -15.91 7.07 -6.58
C ASP A 84 -15.03 5.84 -6.24
N ALA A 85 -14.01 5.99 -5.39
CA ALA A 85 -13.14 4.89 -4.98
C ALA A 85 -13.87 3.79 -4.19
N SER A 86 -15.07 4.05 -3.67
CA SER A 86 -15.89 3.02 -3.03
C SER A 86 -16.32 1.88 -3.97
N LEU A 87 -16.09 2.01 -5.29
CA LEU A 87 -16.28 0.96 -6.28
C LEU A 87 -15.01 0.78 -7.12
N GLU A 88 -14.44 -0.43 -7.10
CA GLU A 88 -13.17 -0.79 -7.77
C GLU A 88 -13.15 -0.50 -9.29
N LYS A 89 -14.33 -0.52 -9.94
CA LYS A 89 -14.43 -0.19 -11.36
C LYS A 89 -13.99 1.26 -11.68
N TYR A 90 -14.06 2.16 -10.71
CA TYR A 90 -13.66 3.56 -10.88
C TYR A 90 -12.23 3.81 -10.42
N VAL A 91 -11.77 3.13 -9.38
CA VAL A 91 -10.42 3.30 -8.85
C VAL A 91 -9.73 1.95 -8.67
N GLN A 92 -8.60 1.77 -9.34
CA GLN A 92 -7.71 0.64 -9.12
C GLN A 92 -6.41 1.11 -8.46
N ILE A 93 -5.90 0.29 -7.53
CA ILE A 93 -4.59 0.48 -6.92
C ILE A 93 -3.75 -0.79 -7.11
N ASN A 94 -2.55 -0.63 -7.62
CA ASN A 94 -1.54 -1.70 -7.71
C ASN A 94 -0.36 -1.32 -6.81
N ASN A 95 -0.20 -2.01 -5.69
CA ASN A 95 0.87 -1.75 -4.72
C ASN A 95 2.24 -2.32 -5.13
N TYR A 96 2.31 -3.06 -6.24
CA TYR A 96 3.50 -3.78 -6.70
C TYR A 96 3.83 -3.45 -8.15
N TYR A 97 3.55 -2.23 -8.60
CA TYR A 97 3.85 -1.80 -9.96
C TYR A 97 5.37 -1.68 -10.14
N ASN A 98 5.94 -2.49 -11.02
CA ASN A 98 7.39 -2.69 -11.12
C ASN A 98 8.02 -2.06 -12.38
N ILE A 99 7.29 -1.21 -13.11
CA ILE A 99 7.84 -0.53 -14.29
C ILE A 99 8.41 0.82 -13.85
N LYS A 100 9.74 0.93 -13.83
CA LYS A 100 10.47 2.16 -13.50
C LYS A 100 9.98 2.81 -12.17
N PRO A 101 9.96 2.06 -11.06
CA PRO A 101 9.66 2.63 -9.76
C PRO A 101 10.69 3.72 -9.42
N TYR A 102 10.41 4.57 -8.44
CA TYR A 102 11.44 5.49 -7.96
C TYR A 102 12.48 4.71 -7.15
N SER A 103 11.99 3.87 -6.23
CA SER A 103 12.79 2.94 -5.45
C SER A 103 12.40 1.50 -5.81
N GLU A 104 13.40 0.70 -6.18
CA GLU A 104 13.20 -0.72 -6.50
C GLU A 104 12.66 -1.50 -5.28
N PRO A 105 11.86 -2.58 -5.49
CA PRO A 105 11.52 -3.19 -6.77
C PRO A 105 10.19 -2.70 -7.39
N SER A 106 9.41 -1.89 -6.67
CA SER A 106 8.07 -1.50 -7.10
C SER A 106 7.57 -0.25 -6.41
N CYS A 107 6.68 0.47 -7.09
CA CYS A 107 5.93 1.60 -6.54
C CYS A 107 4.42 1.31 -6.53
N VAL A 108 3.65 2.23 -5.97
CA VAL A 108 2.19 2.21 -6.05
C VAL A 108 1.75 2.87 -7.36
N GLN A 109 0.91 2.21 -8.14
CA GLN A 109 0.16 2.82 -9.23
C GLN A 109 -1.30 3.01 -8.81
N VAL A 110 -1.85 4.18 -9.10
CA VAL A 110 -3.27 4.49 -8.95
C VAL A 110 -3.84 4.85 -10.32
N VAL A 111 -4.98 4.25 -10.65
CA VAL A 111 -5.78 4.57 -11.83
C VAL A 111 -7.17 4.99 -11.36
N TYR A 112 -7.62 6.17 -11.78
CA TYR A 112 -8.94 6.72 -11.47
C TYR A 112 -9.67 7.13 -12.76
N ASN A 113 -10.84 6.52 -12.95
CA ASN A 113 -11.82 6.84 -13.96
C ASN A 113 -13.06 7.45 -13.29
N ARG A 114 -13.63 8.49 -13.90
CA ARG A 114 -14.77 9.21 -13.31
C ARG A 114 -15.95 8.27 -13.01
N GLY A 115 -16.46 8.34 -11.79
CA GLY A 115 -17.76 7.80 -11.42
C GLY A 115 -18.81 8.90 -11.28
N SER A 116 -19.93 8.57 -10.65
CA SER A 116 -21.05 9.50 -10.47
C SER A 116 -20.79 10.58 -9.41
N MET A 117 -19.85 10.36 -8.47
CA MET A 117 -19.52 11.35 -7.44
C MET A 117 -18.54 12.40 -7.98
N GLY A 118 -17.74 12.06 -8.99
CA GLY A 118 -16.84 12.99 -9.66
C GLY A 118 -15.60 13.37 -8.85
N TRP A 119 -15.33 12.64 -7.78
CA TRP A 119 -14.11 12.75 -6.98
C TRP A 119 -13.80 11.40 -6.33
N ALA A 120 -12.54 11.18 -6.01
CA ALA A 120 -12.08 9.94 -5.39
C ALA A 120 -10.88 10.20 -4.48
N GLY A 121 -10.66 9.27 -3.55
CA GLY A 121 -9.44 9.20 -2.76
C GLY A 121 -9.30 7.86 -2.05
N ILE A 122 -8.09 7.59 -1.57
CA ILE A 122 -7.80 6.43 -0.71
C ILE A 122 -6.89 6.88 0.42
N TYR A 123 -7.31 6.63 1.67
CA TYR A 123 -6.43 6.70 2.82
C TYR A 123 -5.63 5.41 3.01
N TRP A 124 -4.34 5.58 3.32
CA TRP A 124 -3.55 4.60 4.06
C TRP A 124 -3.88 4.74 5.54
N GLN A 125 -4.56 3.74 6.08
CA GLN A 125 -5.09 3.73 7.45
C GLN A 125 -4.26 2.84 8.37
N THR A 126 -4.14 3.21 9.65
CA THR A 126 -3.38 2.46 10.67
C THR A 126 -3.87 1.02 10.83
N ASN A 127 -5.19 0.83 10.74
CA ASN A 127 -5.82 -0.48 10.64
C ASN A 127 -6.73 -0.47 9.41
N ALA A 128 -6.87 -1.62 8.76
CA ALA A 128 -7.75 -1.76 7.61
C ALA A 128 -9.18 -1.28 7.94
N ASN A 129 -9.74 -0.42 7.08
CA ASN A 129 -11.06 0.17 7.20
C ASN A 129 -11.32 0.94 8.51
N ASN A 130 -10.27 1.49 9.15
CA ASN A 130 -10.46 2.25 10.39
C ASN A 130 -10.98 3.67 10.13
N TRP A 131 -12.30 3.86 10.25
CA TRP A 131 -12.96 5.17 10.15
C TRP A 131 -13.16 5.85 11.51
N GLY A 132 -12.38 5.48 12.52
CA GLY A 132 -12.49 6.00 13.90
C GLY A 132 -13.22 5.07 14.86
N ASP A 133 -13.47 3.82 14.46
CA ASP A 133 -13.97 2.75 15.33
C ASP A 133 -12.88 2.23 16.28
N ASN A 134 -11.62 2.29 15.84
CA ASN A 134 -10.44 1.90 16.59
C ASN A 134 -9.49 3.10 16.74
N PRO A 135 -8.67 3.15 17.81
CA PRO A 135 -7.63 4.17 17.92
C PRO A 135 -6.64 4.08 16.76
N GLY A 136 -5.99 5.21 16.49
CA GLY A 136 -4.83 5.30 15.62
C GLY A 136 -3.55 4.94 16.36
N ILE A 137 -2.41 5.32 15.79
CA ILE A 137 -1.08 5.20 16.41
C ILE A 137 -0.61 6.56 16.94
N ASP A 138 0.02 6.56 18.10
CA ASP A 138 0.69 7.75 18.65
C ASP A 138 2.12 7.85 18.10
N LEU A 139 2.39 8.92 17.34
CA LEU A 139 3.71 9.21 16.77
C LEU A 139 4.37 10.44 17.43
N SER A 140 3.82 10.96 18.52
CA SER A 140 4.26 12.21 19.15
C SER A 140 5.72 12.16 19.61
N ASN A 141 6.17 11.01 20.11
CA ASN A 141 7.53 10.81 20.63
C ASN A 141 8.56 10.46 19.55
N LYS A 142 8.20 10.49 18.27
CA LYS A 142 9.10 10.10 17.16
C LYS A 142 9.91 11.26 16.57
N GLY A 143 9.55 12.51 16.90
CA GLY A 143 10.26 13.69 16.41
C GLY A 143 10.08 13.99 14.91
N TYR A 144 9.13 13.33 14.23
CA TYR A 144 8.85 13.57 12.82
C TYR A 144 8.41 15.02 12.61
N ASN A 145 9.01 15.68 11.62
CA ASN A 145 8.73 17.08 11.30
C ASN A 145 8.20 17.27 9.87
N LYS A 146 8.25 16.22 9.05
CA LYS A 146 7.77 16.23 7.67
C LYS A 146 7.28 14.86 7.22
N ILE A 147 6.34 14.86 6.28
CA ILE A 147 5.99 13.71 5.46
C ILE A 147 6.57 13.95 4.08
N SER A 148 7.41 13.04 3.59
CA SER A 148 8.01 13.13 2.27
C SER A 148 7.53 12.00 1.38
N PHE A 149 7.39 12.24 0.09
CA PHE A 149 6.97 11.23 -0.88
C PHE A 149 7.44 11.58 -2.28
N TRP A 150 7.60 10.57 -3.12
CA TRP A 150 7.86 10.71 -4.54
C TRP A 150 6.60 10.44 -5.33
N VAL A 151 6.30 11.30 -6.31
CA VAL A 151 5.14 11.14 -7.17
C VAL A 151 5.47 11.56 -8.60
N LYS A 152 4.86 10.87 -9.57
CA LYS A 152 4.76 11.33 -10.96
C LYS A 152 3.40 10.98 -11.55
N GLY A 153 2.92 11.78 -12.49
CA GLY A 153 1.82 11.44 -13.37
C GLY A 153 2.24 10.45 -14.45
N GLU A 154 1.26 9.86 -15.14
CA GLU A 154 1.49 9.04 -16.34
C GLU A 154 1.88 9.92 -17.53
N LYS A 155 1.12 10.98 -17.77
CA LYS A 155 1.28 11.90 -18.90
C LYS A 155 1.93 13.22 -18.49
N GLY A 156 1.79 13.61 -17.23
CA GLY A 156 2.05 14.97 -16.77
C GLY A 156 0.80 15.85 -16.98
N GLY A 157 0.58 16.79 -16.06
CA GLY A 157 -0.61 17.64 -16.05
C GLY A 157 -1.74 17.10 -15.16
N GLU A 158 -1.64 15.87 -14.66
CA GLU A 158 -2.58 15.31 -13.69
C GLU A 158 -2.63 16.16 -12.41
N VAL A 159 -3.83 16.38 -11.88
CA VAL A 159 -4.03 17.20 -10.68
C VAL A 159 -4.45 16.33 -9.51
N VAL A 160 -3.65 16.33 -8.44
CA VAL A 160 -3.87 15.50 -7.25
C VAL A 160 -3.60 16.34 -6.00
N GLU A 161 -4.39 16.13 -4.95
CA GLU A 161 -4.11 16.62 -3.60
C GLU A 161 -3.61 15.46 -2.73
N PHE A 162 -2.52 15.69 -2.00
CA PHE A 162 -2.00 14.73 -1.01
C PHE A 162 -2.14 15.27 0.40
N LYS A 163 -2.59 14.42 1.33
CA LYS A 163 -2.94 14.80 2.70
C LYS A 163 -2.48 13.76 3.73
N ALA A 164 -2.49 14.15 4.99
CA ALA A 164 -2.41 13.25 6.14
C ALA A 164 -3.32 13.75 7.26
N GLY A 165 -3.84 12.81 8.05
CA GLY A 165 -4.88 13.03 9.04
C GLY A 165 -6.24 13.41 8.41
N GLY A 166 -7.16 13.89 9.25
CA GLY A 166 -8.48 14.36 8.81
C GLY A 166 -9.63 13.34 8.87
N ILE A 167 -9.41 12.10 9.31
CA ILE A 167 -10.51 11.16 9.62
C ILE A 167 -11.18 11.62 10.93
N THR A 168 -12.48 11.93 10.86
CA THR A 168 -13.27 12.47 11.97
C THR A 168 -14.68 11.83 12.00
N GLY A 169 -15.53 12.23 12.95
CA GLY A 169 -16.94 11.81 13.01
C GLY A 169 -17.25 10.65 13.96
N LYS A 170 -16.24 9.98 14.52
CA LYS A 170 -16.40 8.92 15.52
C LYS A 170 -15.58 9.21 16.80
N LYS A 171 -15.63 8.27 17.76
CA LYS A 171 -14.93 8.34 19.05
C LYS A 171 -13.44 8.60 18.86
N TYR A 172 -12.79 7.79 18.02
CA TYR A 172 -11.41 8.02 17.63
C TYR A 172 -11.40 8.88 16.37
N LYS A 173 -10.51 9.87 16.34
CA LYS A 173 -10.36 10.82 15.23
C LYS A 173 -8.91 11.21 15.10
N ASP A 174 -8.48 11.53 13.89
CA ASP A 174 -7.15 12.08 13.69
C ASP A 174 -6.93 13.33 14.56
N SER A 175 -5.77 13.42 15.19
CA SER A 175 -5.38 14.56 16.02
C SER A 175 -4.82 15.75 15.21
N PHE A 176 -4.66 15.58 13.90
CA PHE A 176 -4.14 16.59 12.97
C PHE A 176 -4.80 16.46 11.59
N SER A 177 -4.62 17.49 10.75
CA SER A 177 -4.90 17.42 9.33
C SER A 177 -3.98 18.38 8.59
N VAL A 178 -3.33 17.89 7.53
CA VAL A 178 -2.41 18.64 6.68
C VAL A 178 -2.60 18.25 5.22
N SER A 179 -2.28 19.16 4.30
CA SER A 179 -2.47 18.97 2.87
C SER A 179 -1.40 19.71 2.08
N THR A 180 -1.06 19.17 0.90
CA THR A 180 -0.30 19.86 -0.14
C THR A 180 -1.13 20.91 -0.88
N GLY A 181 -2.45 20.92 -0.70
CA GLY A 181 -3.36 21.50 -1.68
C GLY A 181 -3.30 20.71 -2.99
N ARG A 182 -3.84 21.28 -4.07
CA ARG A 182 -3.78 20.65 -5.38
C ARG A 182 -2.42 20.90 -6.01
N ILE A 183 -1.76 19.83 -6.46
CA ILE A 183 -0.53 19.90 -7.23
C ILE A 183 -0.76 19.38 -8.64
N VAL A 184 -0.08 20.00 -9.62
CA VAL A 184 -0.03 19.52 -11.00
C VAL A 184 1.21 18.65 -11.13
N LEU A 185 1.03 17.37 -11.46
CA LEU A 185 2.11 16.39 -11.50
C LEU A 185 2.92 16.53 -12.78
N SER A 186 4.24 16.37 -12.66
CA SER A 186 5.12 16.09 -13.80
C SER A 186 5.02 14.61 -14.18
N ASN A 187 5.36 14.27 -15.42
CA ASN A 187 5.60 12.87 -15.83
C ASN A 187 6.97 12.33 -15.38
N LYS A 188 7.77 13.14 -14.68
CA LYS A 188 9.02 12.73 -14.02
C LYS A 188 8.81 12.66 -12.52
N TRP A 189 9.49 11.72 -11.87
CA TRP A 189 9.50 11.60 -10.41
C TRP A 189 9.94 12.91 -9.76
N GLN A 190 9.11 13.41 -8.86
CA GLN A 190 9.39 14.61 -8.07
C GLN A 190 9.11 14.32 -6.59
N LYS A 191 9.99 14.83 -5.73
CA LYS A 191 9.83 14.75 -4.28
C LYS A 191 8.96 15.90 -3.79
N TYR A 192 7.97 15.59 -2.99
CA TYR A 192 7.13 16.55 -2.28
C TYR A 192 7.23 16.36 -0.78
N ILE A 193 6.94 17.43 -0.06
CA ILE A 193 7.02 17.49 1.41
C ILE A 193 5.75 18.14 1.95
N ILE A 194 5.14 17.51 2.96
CA ILE A 194 4.12 18.12 3.82
C ILE A 194 4.76 18.39 5.19
N PRO A 195 4.92 19.66 5.60
CA PRO A 195 5.42 19.97 6.93
C PRO A 195 4.43 19.53 8.02
N ILE A 196 4.91 18.78 9.01
CA ILE A 196 4.14 18.34 10.18
C ILE A 196 4.80 18.73 11.50
N LYS A 197 5.83 19.59 11.47
CA LYS A 197 6.44 20.16 12.67
C LYS A 197 5.37 20.77 13.57
N ASN A 198 5.42 20.44 14.86
CA ASN A 198 4.49 20.89 15.90
C ASN A 198 3.02 20.48 15.67
N LYS A 199 2.72 19.54 14.77
CA LYS A 199 1.38 18.95 14.67
C LYS A 199 1.19 17.93 15.79
N ASN A 200 -0.04 17.83 16.27
CA ASN A 200 -0.40 16.84 17.27
C ASN A 200 -0.53 15.47 16.58
N LEU A 201 0.45 14.59 16.79
CA LEU A 201 0.48 13.24 16.21
C LEU A 201 0.04 12.16 17.22
N SER A 202 -0.72 12.53 18.26
CA SER A 202 -1.12 11.60 19.33
C SER A 202 -2.11 10.53 18.90
N ASN A 203 -2.84 10.75 17.79
CA ASN A 203 -3.72 9.76 17.22
C ASN A 203 -3.75 9.88 15.69
N VAL A 204 -2.94 9.06 15.02
CA VAL A 204 -2.86 8.98 13.56
C VAL A 204 -3.63 7.75 13.09
N ILE A 205 -4.76 7.98 12.43
CA ILE A 205 -5.60 6.99 11.75
C ILE A 205 -5.31 7.04 10.25
N GLY A 206 -5.48 8.20 9.61
CA GLY A 206 -5.23 8.40 8.18
C GLY A 206 -3.80 8.88 7.93
N ALA A 207 -2.84 7.97 7.83
CA ALA A 207 -1.42 8.34 7.75
C ALA A 207 -1.03 9.04 6.45
N PHE A 208 -1.70 8.73 5.34
CA PHE A 208 -1.53 9.42 4.06
C PHE A 208 -2.79 9.23 3.20
N CYS A 209 -3.07 10.18 2.31
CA CYS A 209 -4.23 10.15 1.44
C CYS A 209 -3.91 10.87 0.14
N TRP A 210 -4.43 10.35 -0.96
CA TRP A 210 -4.58 11.13 -2.19
C TRP A 210 -6.06 11.45 -2.39
N ILE A 211 -6.33 12.61 -2.99
CA ILE A 211 -7.67 13.04 -3.42
C ILE A 211 -7.56 13.65 -4.81
N SER A 212 -8.52 13.36 -5.67
CA SER A 212 -8.63 14.03 -6.97
C SER A 212 -10.09 14.17 -7.41
N THR A 213 -10.33 15.08 -8.34
CA THR A 213 -11.64 15.31 -8.96
C THR A 213 -11.58 15.02 -10.45
N SER A 214 -12.69 14.51 -10.98
CA SER A 214 -12.84 14.28 -12.43
C SER A 214 -12.91 15.58 -13.23
N ILE A 215 -13.35 16.69 -12.61
CA ILE A 215 -13.35 18.02 -13.23
C ILE A 215 -11.92 18.45 -13.58
N GLN A 216 -10.97 18.20 -12.69
CA GLN A 216 -9.57 18.56 -12.91
C GLN A 216 -8.81 17.54 -13.75
N ASN A 217 -9.33 16.31 -13.85
CA ASN A 217 -8.76 15.22 -14.66
C ASN A 217 -9.84 14.62 -15.57
N PRO A 218 -10.34 15.38 -16.57
CA PRO A 218 -11.50 14.98 -17.37
C PRO A 218 -11.25 13.73 -18.24
N ALA A 219 -9.98 13.43 -18.54
CA ALA A 219 -9.56 12.25 -19.28
C ALA A 219 -9.23 11.05 -18.37
N GLY A 220 -9.53 11.13 -17.07
CA GLY A 220 -9.04 10.19 -16.07
C GLY A 220 -7.68 10.58 -15.52
N LEU A 221 -7.26 9.87 -14.47
CA LEU A 221 -6.05 10.11 -13.70
C LEU A 221 -5.28 8.80 -13.57
N THR A 222 -4.01 8.79 -13.96
CA THR A 222 -3.06 7.75 -13.57
C THR A 222 -1.84 8.41 -12.97
N PHE A 223 -1.43 7.98 -11.78
CA PHE A 223 -0.20 8.45 -11.15
C PHE A 223 0.50 7.32 -10.39
N TYR A 224 1.77 7.58 -10.10
CA TYR A 224 2.65 6.66 -9.39
C TYR A 224 3.16 7.33 -8.13
N LEU A 225 3.18 6.59 -7.04
CA LEU A 225 3.54 7.04 -5.72
C LEU A 225 4.57 6.09 -5.12
N ASP A 226 5.61 6.65 -4.51
CA ASP A 226 6.68 5.87 -3.92
C ASP A 226 7.24 6.58 -2.67
N ASP A 227 7.94 5.81 -1.83
CA ASP A 227 8.76 6.34 -0.73
C ASP A 227 8.02 7.36 0.16
N VAL A 228 6.80 7.02 0.55
CA VAL A 228 6.01 7.83 1.49
C VAL A 228 6.54 7.58 2.90
N PHE A 229 7.14 8.60 3.50
CA PHE A 229 7.79 8.52 4.81
C PHE A 229 7.38 9.65 5.74
N TYR A 230 7.13 9.33 7.01
CA TYR A 230 7.29 10.31 8.09
C TYR A 230 8.78 10.34 8.47
N GLU A 231 9.40 11.53 8.49
CA GLU A 231 10.84 11.70 8.72
C GLU A 231 11.16 13.06 9.38
N TYR A 232 12.44 13.28 9.74
CA TYR A 232 12.99 14.54 10.24
C TYR A 232 13.86 15.26 9.21
#